data_AF-A0A2D7XQY2-F1
#
_entry.id   AF-A0A2D7XQY2-F1
#
_cell.length_a   1.000
_cell.length_b   1.000
_cell.length_c   1.000
_cell.angle_alpha   90.00
_cell.angle_beta   90.00
_cell.angle_gamma   90.00
#
_symmetry.space_group_name_H-M   'P 1'
#
loop_
_entity.id
_entity.type
_entity.pdbx_description
1 polymer ?
#
loop_
_entity_poly.entity_id
_entity_poly.type
_entity_poly.pdbx_seq_one_letter_code
_entity_poly.pdbx_strand_id
1 'polypeptide(L)'
;AWRGRLVFNVLRADGASSLVDARTAEVITPITRDTAIAVASSDYAGEPEIEAVEYFEEPTWEYQRAGPAWRISFADGEGTRIYVSPDTGLVTDRRNDRWRFFDFFWMLHIMDYEEREDFNTLHLQVFAVLALISVLAGLVLLVIRMQRLVRMELAKRKSLRA
;
A
#
# COMPACT_ATOMS: atom_id res chain seq x y z
N ALA A 1 -2.73 -15.17 21.23
CA ALA A 1 -2.98 -16.63 21.10
C ALA A 1 -3.41 -16.89 19.67
N TRP A 2 -2.74 -17.80 18.97
CA TRP A 2 -3.09 -18.16 17.59
C TRP A 2 -4.27 -19.14 17.63
N ARG A 3 -5.44 -18.74 17.12
CA ARG A 3 -6.69 -19.54 17.18
C ARG A 3 -7.04 -20.04 18.59
N GLY A 4 -6.79 -19.22 19.62
CA GLY A 4 -7.00 -19.60 21.03
C GLY A 4 -5.98 -20.60 21.59
N ARG A 5 -4.98 -21.03 20.80
CA ARG A 5 -3.84 -21.85 21.24
C ARG A 5 -2.62 -20.97 21.53
N LEU A 6 -1.82 -21.41 22.50
CA LEU A 6 -0.51 -20.85 22.74
C LEU A 6 0.47 -21.54 21.80
N VAL A 7 1.20 -20.75 21.03
CA VAL A 7 2.15 -21.23 20.03
C VAL A 7 3.42 -20.41 20.12
N PHE A 8 4.55 -21.06 19.91
CA PHE A 8 5.85 -20.41 19.78
C PHE A 8 6.18 -20.25 18.31
N ASN A 9 6.62 -19.05 17.92
CA ASN A 9 7.33 -18.86 16.67
C ASN A 9 8.82 -19.08 16.94
N VAL A 10 9.37 -20.16 16.41
CA VAL A 10 10.79 -20.51 16.53
C VAL A 10 11.51 -20.01 15.29
N LEU A 11 12.37 -19.00 15.49
CA LEU A 11 13.29 -18.49 14.49
C LEU A 11 14.62 -19.23 14.60
N ARG A 12 15.06 -19.86 13.52
CA ARG A 12 16.37 -20.53 13.42
C ARG A 12 17.43 -19.55 12.94
N ALA A 13 18.69 -19.89 13.21
CA ALA A 13 19.85 -19.07 12.82
C ALA A 13 20.04 -18.96 11.30
N ASP A 14 19.43 -19.87 10.51
CA ASP A 14 19.39 -19.84 9.05
C ASP A 14 18.28 -18.91 8.49
N GLY A 15 17.50 -18.26 9.37
CA GLY A 15 16.39 -17.40 8.99
C GLY A 15 15.05 -18.13 8.79
N ALA A 16 15.02 -19.47 8.89
CA ALA A 16 13.78 -20.22 8.80
C ALA A 16 12.91 -20.01 10.06
N SER A 17 11.59 -19.96 9.86
CA SER A 17 10.61 -19.86 10.92
C SER A 17 9.74 -21.12 10.95
N SER A 18 9.39 -21.55 12.16
CA SER A 18 8.46 -22.66 12.36
C SER A 18 7.56 -22.38 13.55
N LEU A 19 6.29 -22.78 13.43
CA LEU A 19 5.30 -22.58 14.47
C LEU A 19 5.15 -23.88 15.26
N VAL A 20 5.31 -23.80 16.57
CA VAL A 20 5.35 -24.96 17.48
C VAL A 20 4.28 -24.80 18.56
N ASP A 21 3.53 -25.85 18.85
CA ASP A 21 2.54 -25.83 19.92
C ASP A 21 3.23 -25.68 21.29
N ALA A 22 2.81 -24.69 22.08
CA ALA A 22 3.46 -24.38 23.35
C ALA A 22 3.19 -25.42 24.46
N ARG A 23 2.23 -26.33 24.27
CA ARG A 23 1.89 -27.39 25.23
C ARG A 23 2.48 -28.74 24.85
N THR A 24 2.47 -29.08 23.56
CA THR A 24 2.90 -30.41 23.09
C THR A 24 4.31 -30.41 22.48
N ALA A 25 4.88 -29.24 22.20
CA ALA A 25 6.13 -29.06 21.45
C ALA A 25 6.09 -29.64 20.02
N GLU A 26 4.90 -29.91 19.48
CA GLU A 26 4.71 -30.39 18.12
C GLU A 26 4.88 -29.24 17.11
N VAL A 27 5.61 -29.49 16.03
CA VAL A 27 5.77 -28.53 14.92
C VAL A 27 4.50 -28.55 14.08
N ILE A 28 3.83 -27.40 14.02
CA ILE A 28 2.55 -27.22 13.30
C ILE A 28 2.79 -26.90 11.80
N THR A 29 3.99 -26.44 11.45
CA THR A 29 4.34 -25.97 10.11
C THR A 29 5.05 -27.03 9.27
N PRO A 30 4.82 -27.10 7.95
CA PRO A 30 3.98 -26.22 7.15
C PRO A 30 2.48 -26.43 7.42
N ILE A 31 1.72 -25.34 7.54
CA ILE A 31 0.30 -25.43 7.83
C ILE A 31 -0.48 -26.03 6.66
N THR A 32 -1.48 -26.85 6.99
CA THR A 32 -2.37 -27.47 6.00
C THR A 32 -3.32 -26.45 5.37
N ARG A 33 -3.88 -26.78 4.20
CA ARG A 33 -4.93 -25.99 3.54
C ARG A 33 -6.07 -25.62 4.49
N ASP A 34 -6.58 -26.59 5.25
CA ASP A 34 -7.69 -26.37 6.20
C ASP A 34 -7.30 -25.44 7.35
N THR A 35 -6.04 -25.51 7.77
CA THR A 35 -5.50 -24.59 8.77
C THR A 35 -5.39 -23.17 8.21
N ALA A 36 -4.93 -23.01 6.96
CA ALA A 36 -4.85 -21.72 6.29
C ALA A 36 -6.24 -21.08 6.12
N ILE A 37 -7.24 -21.88 5.71
CA ILE A 37 -8.64 -21.47 5.66
C ILE A 37 -9.12 -20.99 7.02
N ALA A 38 -8.92 -21.78 8.07
CA ALA A 38 -9.38 -21.42 9.40
C ALA A 38 -8.71 -20.13 9.94
N VAL A 39 -7.43 -19.92 9.62
CA VAL A 39 -6.71 -18.68 9.97
C VAL A 39 -7.32 -17.50 9.20
N ALA A 40 -7.48 -17.62 7.88
CA ALA A 40 -8.03 -16.56 7.04
C ALA A 40 -9.48 -16.21 7.41
N SER A 41 -10.34 -17.22 7.64
CA SER A 41 -11.72 -17.02 8.08
C SER A 41 -11.81 -16.37 9.46
N SER A 42 -10.88 -16.67 10.37
CA SER A 42 -10.85 -16.01 11.70
C SER A 42 -10.39 -14.56 11.66
N ASP A 43 -9.64 -14.20 10.61
CA ASP A 43 -9.12 -12.85 10.40
C ASP A 43 -10.11 -11.96 9.62
N TYR A 44 -10.92 -12.59 8.75
CA TYR A 44 -11.96 -11.90 8.01
C TYR A 44 -13.10 -11.43 8.94
N ALA A 45 -13.57 -10.20 8.74
CA ALA A 45 -14.69 -9.64 9.48
C ALA A 45 -16.04 -10.15 8.92
N GLY A 46 -16.49 -11.32 9.40
CA GLY A 46 -17.77 -11.93 9.02
C GLY A 46 -17.65 -13.41 8.68
N GLU A 47 -18.68 -13.95 8.01
CA GLU A 47 -18.70 -15.33 7.52
C GLU A 47 -18.80 -15.34 5.98
N PRO A 48 -17.71 -14.98 5.27
CA PRO A 48 -17.72 -14.98 3.82
C PRO A 48 -17.62 -16.41 3.29
N GLU A 49 -18.27 -16.66 2.15
CA GLU A 49 -18.07 -17.88 1.40
C GLU A 49 -16.69 -17.86 0.74
N ILE A 50 -15.99 -19.00 0.75
CA ILE A 50 -14.66 -19.12 0.14
C ILE A 50 -14.84 -19.45 -1.33
N GLU A 51 -14.33 -18.58 -2.20
CA GLU A 51 -14.36 -18.77 -3.65
C GLU A 51 -13.25 -19.72 -4.10
N ALA A 52 -12.02 -19.50 -3.63
CA ALA A 52 -10.85 -20.24 -4.06
C ALA A 52 -9.78 -20.28 -2.97
N VAL A 53 -8.96 -21.34 -2.98
CA VAL A 53 -7.78 -21.46 -2.13
C VAL A 53 -6.63 -21.98 -2.97
N GLU A 54 -5.57 -21.19 -3.07
CA GLU A 54 -4.41 -21.47 -3.92
C GLU A 54 -3.13 -21.41 -3.09
N TYR A 55 -2.14 -22.22 -3.49
CA TYR A 55 -0.81 -22.23 -2.91
C TYR A 55 0.19 -21.71 -3.92
N PHE A 56 1.07 -20.83 -3.49
CA PHE A 56 2.15 -20.28 -4.29
C PHE A 56 3.47 -20.49 -3.58
N GLU A 57 4.48 -21.01 -4.29
CA GLU A 57 5.85 -21.13 -3.77
C GLU A 57 6.64 -19.82 -3.96
N GLU A 58 6.35 -19.11 -5.05
CA GLU A 58 6.99 -17.84 -5.40
C GLU A 58 6.01 -16.67 -5.24
N PRO A 59 6.51 -15.46 -4.88
CA PRO A 59 5.69 -14.27 -4.82
C PRO A 59 5.00 -13.98 -6.15
N THR A 60 3.73 -13.61 -6.08
CA THR A 60 2.96 -13.14 -7.24
C THR A 60 3.00 -11.62 -7.29
N TRP A 61 2.64 -11.02 -8.44
CA TRP A 61 2.62 -9.55 -8.58
C TRP A 61 1.75 -8.83 -7.52
N GLU A 62 0.70 -9.50 -7.01
CA GLU A 62 -0.20 -9.00 -5.97
C GLU A 62 0.35 -9.24 -4.55
N TYR A 63 1.27 -10.20 -4.39
CA TYR A 63 1.91 -10.59 -3.14
C TYR A 63 3.40 -10.24 -3.18
N GLN A 64 3.73 -9.01 -2.77
CA GLN A 64 5.09 -8.45 -2.84
C GLN A 64 6.03 -8.95 -1.72
N ARG A 65 5.64 -9.98 -0.95
CA ARG A 65 6.50 -10.56 0.10
C ARG A 65 7.20 -11.81 -0.38
N ALA A 66 8.48 -11.95 -0.02
CA ALA A 66 9.24 -13.16 -0.30
C ALA A 66 8.67 -14.39 0.45
N GLY A 67 8.71 -15.53 -0.22
CA GLY A 67 8.38 -16.84 0.34
C GLY A 67 6.99 -17.38 -0.04
N PRO A 68 6.74 -18.66 0.28
CA PRO A 68 5.50 -19.32 -0.11
C PRO A 68 4.31 -18.75 0.66
N ALA A 69 3.12 -18.82 0.06
CA ALA A 69 1.88 -18.31 0.65
C ALA A 69 0.65 -19.09 0.18
N TRP A 70 -0.28 -19.31 1.11
CA TRP A 70 -1.66 -19.68 0.80
C TRP A 70 -2.47 -18.42 0.55
N ARG A 71 -3.15 -18.33 -0.60
CA ARG A 71 -4.13 -17.28 -0.91
C ARG A 71 -5.54 -17.84 -0.74
N ILE A 72 -6.31 -17.20 0.13
CA ILE A 72 -7.72 -17.51 0.34
C ILE A 72 -8.52 -16.36 -0.25
N SER A 73 -9.28 -16.64 -1.31
CA SER A 73 -10.17 -15.68 -1.98
C SER A 73 -11.59 -15.86 -1.46
N PHE A 74 -12.23 -14.75 -1.11
CA PHE A 74 -13.59 -14.72 -0.58
C PHE A 74 -14.60 -14.20 -1.61
N ALA A 75 -15.77 -14.84 -1.67
CA ALA A 75 -16.89 -14.46 -2.52
C ALA A 75 -17.74 -13.34 -1.89
N ASP A 76 -17.12 -12.23 -1.52
CA ASP A 76 -17.78 -11.10 -0.84
C ASP A 76 -18.18 -9.94 -1.77
N GLY A 77 -17.88 -10.07 -3.07
CA GLY A 77 -18.11 -9.03 -4.08
C GLY A 77 -17.11 -7.86 -4.02
N GLU A 78 -16.21 -7.82 -3.03
CA GLU A 78 -15.11 -6.86 -2.94
C GLU A 78 -13.78 -7.46 -3.44
N GLY A 79 -13.77 -8.77 -3.72
CA GLY A 79 -12.60 -9.50 -4.18
C GLY A 79 -11.54 -9.61 -3.08
N THR A 80 -11.96 -9.79 -1.83
CA THR A 80 -11.03 -9.87 -0.71
C THR A 80 -10.18 -11.15 -0.79
N ARG A 81 -8.87 -10.97 -0.63
CA ARG A 81 -7.86 -12.03 -0.65
C ARG A 81 -6.99 -11.91 0.59
N ILE A 82 -6.93 -12.98 1.38
CA ILE A 82 -6.07 -13.06 2.55
C ILE A 82 -4.94 -14.03 2.26
N TYR A 83 -3.71 -13.60 2.55
CA TYR A 83 -2.50 -14.39 2.37
C TYR A 83 -2.01 -14.90 3.73
N VAL A 84 -1.74 -16.21 3.80
CA VAL A 84 -1.25 -16.87 5.01
C VAL A 84 0.04 -17.61 4.68
N SER A 85 1.10 -17.35 5.43
CA SER A 85 2.38 -18.05 5.23
C SER A 85 2.27 -19.50 5.72
N PRO A 86 2.70 -20.50 4.93
CA PRO A 86 2.69 -21.89 5.32
C PRO A 86 3.67 -22.18 6.46
N ASP A 87 4.82 -21.49 6.47
CA ASP A 87 5.92 -21.72 7.40
C ASP A 87 5.71 -21.07 8.77
N THR A 88 4.93 -19.98 8.80
CA THR A 88 4.67 -19.24 10.04
C THR A 88 3.23 -19.36 10.51
N GLY A 89 2.30 -19.77 9.65
CA GLY A 89 0.87 -19.79 9.95
C GLY A 89 0.26 -18.41 10.25
N LEU A 90 0.98 -17.33 9.96
CA LEU A 90 0.54 -15.96 10.18
C LEU A 90 -0.09 -15.39 8.91
N VAL A 91 -1.09 -14.52 9.10
CA VAL A 91 -1.63 -13.69 8.02
C VAL A 91 -0.55 -12.71 7.61
N THR A 92 -0.01 -12.91 6.41
CA THR A 92 1.03 -12.04 5.86
C THR A 92 0.41 -10.80 5.25
N ASP A 93 -0.69 -10.94 4.53
CA ASP A 93 -1.25 -9.81 3.79
C ASP A 93 -2.76 -9.86 3.62
N ARG A 94 -3.35 -8.69 3.43
CA ARG A 94 -4.78 -8.49 3.16
C ARG A 94 -4.92 -7.59 1.94
N ARG A 95 -5.59 -8.08 0.92
CA ARG A 95 -5.82 -7.36 -0.35
C ARG A 95 -7.30 -7.39 -0.69
N ASN A 96 -7.78 -6.35 -1.35
CA ASN A 96 -9.11 -6.29 -1.94
C ASN A 96 -9.04 -5.52 -3.26
N ASP A 97 -10.07 -5.64 -4.09
CA ASP A 97 -10.06 -5.00 -5.41
C ASP A 97 -10.12 -3.46 -5.31
N ARG A 98 -10.74 -2.93 -4.25
CA ARG A 98 -10.76 -1.47 -3.99
C ARG A 98 -9.37 -0.90 -3.75
N TRP A 99 -8.51 -1.63 -3.04
CA TRP A 99 -7.13 -1.25 -2.79
C TRP A 99 -6.37 -1.11 -4.10
N ARG A 100 -6.65 -1.93 -5.13
CA ARG A 100 -6.00 -1.79 -6.44
C ARG A 100 -6.29 -0.45 -7.12
N PHE A 101 -7.52 0.06 -6.99
CA PHE A 101 -7.87 1.38 -7.52
C PHE A 101 -7.14 2.48 -6.75
N PHE A 102 -7.13 2.39 -5.42
CA PHE A 102 -6.37 3.31 -4.58
C PHE A 102 -4.88 3.29 -4.96
N ASP A 103 -4.29 2.11 -5.07
CA ASP A 103 -2.88 1.89 -5.37
C ASP A 103 -2.49 2.42 -6.76
N PHE A 104 -3.38 2.32 -7.76
CA PHE A 104 -3.18 2.94 -9.06
C PHE A 104 -3.10 4.49 -8.99
N PHE A 105 -4.05 5.11 -8.28
CA PHE A 105 -4.01 6.56 -8.08
C PHE A 105 -2.86 6.99 -7.17
N TRP A 106 -2.49 6.15 -6.21
CA TRP A 106 -1.36 6.36 -5.33
C TRP A 106 -0.05 6.36 -6.10
N MET A 107 0.21 5.33 -6.92
CA MET A 107 1.33 5.23 -7.85
C MET A 107 1.47 6.49 -8.71
N LEU A 108 0.36 6.97 -9.30
CA LEU A 108 0.35 8.22 -10.06
C LEU A 108 0.65 9.46 -9.19
N HIS A 109 0.17 9.48 -7.95
CA HIS A 109 0.35 10.62 -7.04
C HIS A 109 1.79 10.77 -6.54
N ILE A 110 2.43 9.66 -6.17
CA ILE A 110 3.82 9.67 -5.67
C ILE A 110 4.85 9.56 -6.79
N MET A 111 4.41 9.30 -8.03
CA MET A 111 5.25 9.14 -9.22
C MET A 111 6.34 8.07 -9.04
N ASP A 112 6.03 7.04 -8.24
CA ASP A 112 6.84 5.84 -8.06
C ASP A 112 6.10 4.67 -8.71
N TYR A 113 6.67 4.19 -9.82
CA TYR A 113 6.08 3.16 -10.66
C TYR A 113 6.66 1.76 -10.38
N GLU A 114 7.73 1.66 -9.58
CA GLU A 114 8.41 0.40 -9.30
C GLU A 114 8.03 -0.15 -7.92
N GLU A 115 8.38 0.55 -6.85
CA GLU A 115 8.25 0.03 -5.48
C GLU A 115 6.97 0.53 -4.81
N ARG A 116 6.42 1.66 -5.27
CA ARG A 116 5.22 2.34 -4.71
C ARG A 116 5.36 2.70 -3.22
N GLU A 117 6.59 2.74 -2.73
CA GLU A 117 6.94 2.97 -1.32
C GLU A 117 7.85 4.19 -1.15
N ASP A 118 8.61 4.60 -2.18
CA ASP A 118 9.58 5.68 -2.07
C ASP A 118 9.05 7.00 -2.66
N PHE A 119 9.10 8.05 -1.85
CA PHE A 119 8.73 9.41 -2.24
C PHE A 119 9.92 10.21 -2.78
N ASN A 120 11.15 9.69 -2.71
CA ASN A 120 12.36 10.42 -3.09
C ASN A 120 12.85 10.09 -4.52
N THR A 121 11.91 9.92 -5.45
CA THR A 121 12.24 9.63 -6.85
C THR A 121 12.75 10.88 -7.58
N LEU A 122 13.65 10.67 -8.55
CA LEU A 122 14.16 11.76 -9.41
C LEU A 122 13.03 12.53 -10.10
N HIS A 123 11.97 11.82 -10.50
CA HIS A 123 10.78 12.40 -11.11
C HIS A 123 10.13 13.43 -10.19
N LEU A 124 9.89 13.08 -8.92
CA LEU A 124 9.27 13.98 -7.96
C LEU A 124 10.15 15.22 -7.72
N GLN A 125 11.47 15.05 -7.63
CA GLN A 125 12.40 16.18 -7.48
C GLN A 125 12.33 17.14 -8.66
N VAL A 126 12.31 16.63 -9.90
CA VAL A 126 12.21 17.46 -11.12
C VAL A 126 10.88 18.22 -11.14
N PHE A 127 9.75 17.55 -10.86
CA PHE A 127 8.45 18.22 -10.81
C PHE A 127 8.37 19.27 -9.70
N ALA A 128 8.97 19.02 -8.52
CA ALA A 128 9.02 19.98 -7.43
C ALA A 128 9.82 21.25 -7.83
N VAL A 129 10.96 21.10 -8.49
CA VAL A 129 11.75 22.23 -9.00
C VAL A 129 10.98 23.01 -10.06
N LEU A 130 10.31 22.33 -11.01
CA LEU A 130 9.48 22.97 -12.02
C LEU A 130 8.28 23.72 -11.41
N ALA A 131 7.64 23.14 -10.40
CA ALA A 131 6.56 23.79 -9.66
C ALA A 131 7.07 25.05 -8.96
N LEU A 132 8.24 24.99 -8.31
CA LEU A 132 8.87 26.15 -7.68
C LEU A 132 9.16 27.26 -8.70
N ILE A 133 9.75 26.93 -9.85
CA ILE A 133 10.02 27.88 -10.92
C ILE A 133 8.71 28.52 -11.41
N SER A 134 7.66 27.73 -11.59
CA SER A 134 6.35 28.20 -12.05
C SER A 134 5.70 29.16 -11.06
N VAL A 135 5.77 28.87 -9.75
CA VAL A 135 5.28 29.76 -8.69
C VAL A 135 6.05 31.08 -8.68
N LEU A 136 7.38 31.03 -8.77
CA LEU A 136 8.22 32.23 -8.83
C LEU A 136 7.91 33.08 -10.07
N ALA A 137 7.76 32.45 -11.24
CA ALA A 137 7.36 33.15 -12.46
C ALA A 137 5.98 33.80 -12.32
N GLY A 138 5.00 33.09 -11.74
CA GLY A 138 3.67 33.61 -11.45
C GLY A 138 3.69 34.83 -10.51
N LEU A 139 4.50 34.79 -9.45
CA LEU A 139 4.70 35.91 -8.53
C LEU A 139 5.29 37.13 -9.23
N VAL A 140 6.31 36.94 -10.06
CA VAL A 140 6.91 38.03 -10.85
C VAL A 140 5.89 38.65 -11.79
N LEU A 141 5.13 37.84 -12.54
CA LEU A 141 4.09 38.32 -13.44
C LEU A 141 2.98 39.07 -12.69
N LEU A 142 2.59 38.59 -11.51
CA LEU A 142 1.61 39.26 -10.65
C LEU A 142 2.10 40.66 -10.23
N VAL A 143 3.35 40.78 -9.79
CA VAL A 143 3.94 42.08 -9.41
C VAL A 143 3.97 43.04 -10.61
N ILE A 144 4.44 42.57 -11.77
CA ILE A 144 4.47 43.37 -13.01
C ILE A 144 3.06 43.85 -13.38
N ARG A 145 2.06 42.95 -13.28
CA ARG A 145 0.65 43.26 -13.57
C ARG A 145 0.10 44.31 -12.61
N MET A 146 0.33 44.14 -11.31
CA MET A 146 -0.13 45.09 -10.28
C MET A 146 0.50 46.47 -10.47
N GLN A 147 1.81 46.55 -10.71
CA GLN A 147 2.50 47.81 -11.01
C GLN A 147 1.96 48.50 -12.26
N ARG A 148 1.62 47.73 -13.31
CA ARG A 148 1.02 48.28 -14.54
C ARG A 148 -0.37 48.86 -14.27
N LEU A 149 -1.21 48.14 -13.52
CA LEU A 149 -2.56 48.60 -13.17
C LEU A 149 -2.52 49.89 -12.34
N VAL A 150 -1.66 49.95 -11.31
CA VAL A 150 -1.51 51.16 -10.48
C VAL A 150 -1.03 52.35 -11.31
N ARG A 151 -0.04 52.15 -12.20
CA ARG A 151 0.44 53.23 -13.09
C ARG A 151 -0.65 53.76 -14.03
N MET A 152 -1.48 52.87 -14.58
CA MET A 152 -2.59 53.27 -15.46
C MET A 152 -3.67 54.06 -14.71
N GLU A 153 -4.02 53.64 -13.48
CA GLU A 153 -4.98 54.34 -12.64
C GLU A 153 -4.48 55.74 -12.23
N LEU A 154 -3.20 55.86 -11.86
CA LEU A 154 -2.57 57.14 -11.54
C LEU A 154 -2.56 58.09 -12.75
N ALA A 155 -2.23 57.57 -13.95
CA ALA A 155 -2.23 58.37 -15.18
C ALA A 155 -3.65 58.87 -15.55
N LYS A 156 -4.66 58.00 -15.43
CA LYS A 156 -6.07 58.36 -15.67
C LYS A 156 -6.57 59.44 -14.70
N ARG A 157 -6.20 59.36 -13.42
CA ARG A 157 -6.56 60.39 -12.42
C ARG A 157 -5.90 61.74 -12.72
N LYS A 158 -4.67 61.74 -13.23
CA LYS A 158 -3.96 62.96 -13.60
C LYS A 158 -4.61 63.65 -14.80
N SER A 159 -5.06 62.91 -15.81
CA SER A 159 -5.74 63.48 -16.98
C SER A 159 -7.14 64.01 -16.67
N LEU A 160 -7.83 63.49 -15.64
CA LEU A 160 -9.14 64.00 -15.22
C LEU A 160 -9.06 65.28 -14.37
N ARG A 161 -7.86 65.64 -13.88
CA ARG A 161 -7.62 66.83 -13.03
C ARG A 161 -6.97 67.99 -13.79
N ALA A 162 -6.56 67.78 -15.03
CA ALA A 162 -6.01 68.80 -15.94
C ALA A 162 -7.12 69.29 -16.86
#